data_AF-A0A8T6N4W1-F1
#
_entry.id   AF-A0A8T6N4W1-F1
#
_cell.length_a   1.000
_cell.length_b   1.000
_cell.length_c   1.000
_cell.angle_alpha   90.00
_cell.angle_beta   90.00
_cell.angle_gamma   90.00
#
_symmetry.space_group_name_H-M   'P 1'
#
loop_
_entity.id
_entity.type
_entity.pdbx_description
1 polymer ?
#
loop_
_entity_poly.entity_id
_entity_poly.type
_entity_poly.pdbx_seq_one_letter_code
_entity_poly.pdbx_strand_id
1 'polypeptide(L)'
;MNKVNRTALPLLWIIILMLATGCASTTVPVTMDFPEVPETLMQEPARLEPLPVDAREITDLLENTTVNYGKFRELRMKYLQWQRWYNTNRRLHKETTE
;
A
#
# COMPACT_ATOMS: atom_id res chain seq x y z
N MET A 1 14.23 46.72 -37.07
CA MET A 1 14.96 46.78 -35.79
C MET A 1 13.99 47.22 -34.70
N ASN A 2 13.42 46.27 -33.97
CA ASN A 2 12.44 46.56 -32.93
C ASN A 2 13.14 47.21 -31.75
N LYS A 3 12.83 48.48 -31.46
CA LYS A 3 13.21 49.13 -30.20
C LYS A 3 12.44 48.43 -29.09
N VAL A 4 13.01 47.34 -28.56
CA VAL A 4 12.54 46.76 -27.30
C VAL A 4 12.71 47.86 -26.25
N ASN A 5 11.58 48.36 -25.74
CA ASN A 5 11.55 49.42 -24.74
C ASN A 5 12.42 49.00 -23.55
N ARG A 6 13.51 49.73 -23.28
CA ARG A 6 14.44 49.43 -22.18
C ARG A 6 13.76 49.36 -20.82
N THR A 7 12.57 49.97 -20.68
CA THR A 7 11.72 49.94 -19.48
C THR A 7 10.79 48.73 -19.39
N ALA A 8 10.58 47.97 -20.47
CA ALA A 8 9.77 46.74 -20.46
C ALA A 8 10.55 45.51 -19.96
N LEU A 9 11.88 45.54 -20.12
CA LEU A 9 12.78 44.48 -19.65
C LEU A 9 12.72 44.26 -18.12
N PRO A 10 12.80 45.30 -17.26
CA PRO A 10 12.68 45.11 -15.81
C PRO A 10 11.29 44.65 -15.37
N LEU A 11 10.22 45.08 -16.05
CA LEU A 11 8.85 44.65 -15.76
C LEU A 11 8.66 43.14 -16.01
N LEU A 12 9.24 42.64 -17.10
CA LEU A 12 9.26 41.22 -17.44
C LEU A 12 9.99 40.40 -16.36
N TRP A 13 11.13 40.88 -15.86
CA TRP A 13 11.88 40.23 -14.78
C TRP A 13 11.11 40.16 -13.46
N ILE A 14 10.36 41.22 -13.11
CA ILE A 14 9.52 41.25 -11.91
C ILE A 14 8.39 40.23 -12.02
N ILE A 15 7.75 40.11 -13.19
CA ILE A 15 6.69 39.12 -13.43
C ILE A 15 7.24 37.70 -13.31
N ILE A 16 8.42 37.41 -13.87
CA ILE A 16 9.09 36.11 -13.76
C ILE A 16 9.44 35.78 -12.30
N LEU A 17 9.92 36.75 -11.53
CA LEU A 17 10.21 36.58 -10.10
C LEU A 17 8.94 36.30 -9.28
N MET A 18 7.84 37.00 -9.55
CA MET A 18 6.55 36.74 -8.89
C MET A 18 6.02 35.34 -9.22
N LEU A 19 6.08 34.91 -10.48
CA LEU A 19 5.69 33.57 -10.89
C LEU A 19 6.56 32.47 -10.25
N ALA A 20 7.86 32.74 -10.02
CA ALA A 20 8.78 31.79 -9.40
C ALA A 20 8.55 31.60 -7.88
N THR A 21 7.97 32.58 -7.18
CA THR A 21 7.71 32.47 -5.73
C THR A 21 6.53 31.56 -5.36
N GLY A 22 5.63 31.26 -6.32
CA GLY A 22 4.45 30.40 -6.09
C GLY A 22 4.79 28.93 -5.80
N CYS A 23 5.85 28.39 -6.40
CA CYS A 23 6.25 26.99 -6.20
C CYS A 23 6.97 26.74 -4.86
N ALA A 24 7.54 27.77 -4.24
CA ALA A 24 8.31 27.64 -2.99
C ALA A 24 7.42 27.75 -1.73
N SER A 25 6.23 28.34 -1.84
CA SER A 25 5.38 28.67 -0.68
C SER A 25 4.40 27.58 -0.27
N THR A 26 4.21 26.54 -1.08
CA THR A 26 3.31 25.42 -0.76
C THR A 26 4.12 24.17 -0.51
N THR A 27 4.89 24.15 0.58
CA THR A 27 5.22 22.87 1.23
C THR A 27 3.94 22.38 1.89
N VAL A 28 3.08 21.73 1.11
CA VAL A 28 1.91 21.05 1.67
C VAL A 28 2.47 19.95 2.58
N PRO A 29 2.26 20.00 3.91
CA PRO A 29 2.62 18.89 4.76
C PRO A 29 1.68 17.75 4.38
N VAL A 30 2.13 16.87 3.49
CA VAL A 30 1.42 15.64 3.19
C VAL A 30 1.66 14.74 4.39
N THR A 31 0.89 14.95 5.46
CA THR A 31 0.77 13.97 6.53
C THR A 31 0.06 12.77 5.92
N MET A 32 0.81 11.75 5.54
CA MET A 32 0.21 10.50 5.06
C MET A 32 -0.31 9.74 6.28
N ASP A 33 -1.63 9.59 6.38
CA ASP A 33 -2.21 8.68 7.36
C ASP A 33 -1.69 7.26 7.13
N PHE A 34 -1.61 6.48 8.21
CA PHE A 34 -1.29 5.06 8.07
C PHE A 34 -2.40 4.37 7.26
N PRO A 35 -2.07 3.63 6.20
CA PRO A 35 -3.08 3.08 5.32
C PRO A 35 -3.94 2.02 6.01
N GLU A 36 -5.19 1.94 5.59
CA GLU A 36 -6.09 0.87 6.01
C GLU A 36 -5.62 -0.49 5.48
N VAL A 37 -5.84 -1.53 6.27
CA VAL A 37 -5.50 -2.89 5.87
C VAL A 37 -6.41 -3.32 4.71
N PRO A 38 -5.85 -3.93 3.64
CA PRO A 38 -6.64 -4.66 2.66
C PRO A 38 -7.57 -5.69 3.31
N GLU A 39 -8.86 -5.66 2.95
CA GLU A 39 -9.90 -6.54 3.49
C GLU A 39 -9.55 -8.03 3.36
N THR A 40 -8.88 -8.42 2.28
CA THR A 40 -8.43 -9.81 2.02
C THR A 40 -7.48 -10.37 3.07
N LEU A 41 -6.79 -9.50 3.82
CA LEU A 41 -5.90 -9.86 4.93
C LEU A 41 -6.62 -9.86 6.29
N MET A 42 -7.82 -9.29 6.35
CA MET A 42 -8.68 -9.23 7.54
C MET A 42 -9.70 -10.37 7.59
N GLN A 43 -9.85 -11.12 6.50
CA GLN A 43 -10.75 -12.27 6.42
C GLN A 43 -10.33 -13.37 7.40
N GLU A 44 -11.31 -13.96 8.07
CA GLU A 44 -11.08 -15.13 8.93
C GLU A 44 -10.50 -16.30 8.13
N PRO A 45 -9.62 -17.11 8.75
CA PRO A 45 -9.14 -18.34 8.13
C PRO A 45 -10.30 -19.32 7.89
N ALA A 46 -10.24 -20.02 6.75
CA ALA A 46 -11.12 -21.16 6.52
C ALA A 46 -10.93 -22.21 7.62
N ARG A 47 -12.03 -22.74 8.14
CA ARG A 47 -12.00 -23.80 9.16
C ARG A 47 -11.53 -25.11 8.54
N LEU A 48 -10.69 -25.83 9.28
CA LEU A 48 -10.31 -27.19 8.93
C LEU A 48 -11.52 -28.11 9.07
N GLU A 49 -11.63 -29.06 8.15
CA GLU A 49 -12.68 -30.06 8.17
C GLU A 49 -12.17 -31.29 8.92
N PRO A 50 -12.86 -31.75 9.98
CA PRO A 50 -12.51 -33.01 10.61
C PRO A 50 -12.73 -34.16 9.61
N LEU A 51 -12.01 -35.26 9.81
CA LEU A 51 -12.30 -36.49 9.08
C LEU A 51 -13.74 -36.95 9.42
N PRO A 52 -14.53 -37.39 8.43
CA PRO A 52 -15.86 -37.94 8.69
C PRO A 52 -15.79 -39.12 9.67
N VAL A 53 -16.80 -39.23 10.55
CA VAL A 53 -16.83 -40.26 11.62
C VAL A 53 -16.95 -41.67 11.03
N ASP A 54 -17.55 -41.78 9.86
CA ASP A 54 -17.76 -43.00 9.10
C ASP A 54 -16.67 -43.29 8.06
N ALA A 55 -15.66 -42.44 7.95
CA ALA A 55 -14.53 -42.66 7.05
C ALA A 55 -13.82 -43.97 7.37
N ARG A 56 -13.67 -44.83 6.35
CA ARG A 56 -13.06 -46.16 6.49
C ARG A 56 -11.98 -46.43 5.47
N GLU A 57 -11.91 -45.61 4.41
CA GLU A 57 -10.96 -45.79 3.33
C GLU A 57 -9.75 -44.85 3.51
N ILE A 58 -8.58 -45.30 3.06
CA ILE A 58 -7.37 -44.46 3.06
C ILE A 58 -7.54 -43.25 2.13
N THR A 59 -8.34 -43.40 1.07
CA THR A 59 -8.68 -42.31 0.15
C THR A 59 -9.37 -41.15 0.88
N ASP A 60 -10.28 -41.43 1.82
CA ASP A 60 -10.98 -40.40 2.61
C ASP A 60 -9.99 -39.56 3.41
N LEU A 61 -9.00 -40.22 4.03
CA LEU A 61 -7.94 -39.55 4.78
C LEU A 61 -7.06 -38.69 3.87
N LEU A 62 -6.69 -39.21 2.70
CA LEU A 62 -5.85 -38.50 1.74
C LEU A 62 -6.54 -37.23 1.23
N GLU A 63 -7.80 -37.34 0.82
CA GLU A 63 -8.59 -36.20 0.35
C GLU A 63 -8.75 -35.13 1.45
N ASN A 64 -9.16 -35.52 2.67
CA ASN A 64 -9.31 -34.60 3.78
C ASN A 64 -7.99 -33.88 4.12
N THR A 65 -6.88 -34.61 4.14
CA THR A 65 -5.55 -34.05 4.41
C THR A 65 -5.13 -33.06 3.32
N THR A 66 -5.33 -33.40 2.05
CA THR A 66 -5.00 -32.52 0.92
C THR A 66 -5.81 -31.22 0.97
N VAL A 67 -7.11 -31.28 1.23
CA VAL A 67 -7.97 -30.10 1.35
C VAL A 67 -7.54 -29.22 2.52
N ASN A 68 -7.36 -29.81 3.71
CA ASN A 68 -6.96 -29.07 4.91
C ASN A 68 -5.56 -28.46 4.78
N TYR A 69 -4.64 -29.14 4.12
CA TYR A 69 -3.31 -28.58 3.83
C TYR A 69 -3.40 -27.38 2.88
N GLY A 70 -4.29 -27.42 1.89
CA GLY A 70 -4.60 -26.27 1.03
C GLY A 70 -5.06 -25.05 1.83
N LYS A 71 -6.03 -25.23 2.74
CA LYS A 71 -6.52 -24.17 3.65
C LYS A 71 -5.39 -23.59 4.51
N PHE A 72 -4.54 -24.44 5.07
CA PHE A 72 -3.37 -24.00 5.84
C PHE A 72 -2.40 -23.16 4.99
N ARG A 73 -2.13 -23.57 3.75
CA ARG A 73 -1.24 -22.84 2.83
C ARG A 73 -1.79 -21.46 2.51
N GLU A 74 -3.09 -21.34 2.28
CA GLU A 74 -3.75 -20.05 2.07
C GLU A 74 -3.59 -19.13 3.28
N LEU A 75 -3.89 -19.63 4.49
CA LEU A 75 -3.71 -18.87 5.72
C LEU A 75 -2.26 -18.42 5.92
N ARG A 76 -1.30 -19.32 5.69
CA ARG A 76 0.13 -18.99 5.77
C ARG A 76 0.51 -17.89 4.78
N MET A 77 -0.06 -17.90 3.57
CA MET A 77 0.19 -16.85 2.59
C MET A 77 -0.38 -15.50 3.04
N LYS A 78 -1.62 -15.47 3.54
CA LYS A 78 -2.26 -14.26 4.10
C LYS A 78 -1.45 -13.71 5.29
N TYR A 79 -1.00 -14.57 6.20
CA TYR A 79 -0.14 -14.19 7.33
C TYR A 79 1.17 -13.52 6.88
N LEU A 80 1.89 -14.12 5.94
CA LEU A 80 3.13 -13.54 5.41
C LEU A 80 2.87 -12.21 4.69
N GLN A 81 1.74 -12.10 3.99
CA GLN A 81 1.35 -10.87 3.31
C GLN A 81 0.99 -9.76 4.29
N TRP A 82 0.30 -10.08 5.38
CA TRP A 82 0.05 -9.16 6.49
C TRP A 82 1.36 -8.63 7.08
N GLN A 83 2.31 -9.50 7.39
CA GLN A 83 3.62 -9.07 7.93
C GLN A 83 4.36 -8.15 6.94
N ARG A 84 4.38 -8.49 5.65
CA ARG A 84 5.00 -7.65 4.61
C ARG A 84 4.32 -6.29 4.51
N TRP A 85 2.98 -6.29 4.41
CA TRP A 85 2.19 -5.07 4.31
C TRP A 85 2.45 -4.16 5.52
N TYR A 86 2.36 -4.67 6.75
CA TYR A 86 2.55 -3.87 7.95
C TYR A 86 3.96 -3.26 8.01
N ASN A 87 5.00 -4.07 7.77
CA ASN A 87 6.38 -3.60 7.83
C ASN A 87 6.69 -2.55 6.76
N THR A 88 6.19 -2.74 5.53
CA THR A 88 6.37 -1.77 4.45
C THR A 88 5.68 -0.45 4.77
N ASN A 89 4.42 -0.48 5.18
CA ASN A 89 3.66 0.74 5.46
C ASN A 89 4.16 1.45 6.71
N ARG A 90 4.60 0.72 7.74
CA ARG A 90 5.25 1.31 8.92
C ARG A 90 6.54 2.02 8.56
N ARG A 91 7.37 1.42 7.70
CA ARG A 91 8.60 2.06 7.23
C ARG A 91 8.29 3.34 6.44
N LEU A 92 7.39 3.25 5.45
CA LEU A 92 7.00 4.41 4.63
C LEU A 92 6.41 5.53 5.48
N HIS A 93 5.49 5.21 6.39
CA HIS A 93 4.88 6.20 7.29
C HIS A 93 5.91 6.87 8.19
N LYS A 94 6.95 6.16 8.65
CA LYS A 94 8.06 6.80 9.38
C LYS A 94 8.87 7.73 8.48
N GLU A 95 9.25 7.27 7.29
CA GLU A 95 10.05 8.05 6.32
C GLU A 95 9.36 9.33 5.84
N THR A 96 8.02 9.40 5.88
CA THR A 96 7.25 10.56 5.42
C THR A 96 6.77 11.49 6.53
N THR A 97 6.77 11.03 7.79
CA THR A 97 6.18 11.76 8.92
C THR A 97 7.24 12.21 9.93
N GLU A 98 8.41 11.55 9.98
CA GLU A 98 9.62 11.99 10.72
C GLU A 98 10.55 12.80 9.80
#